data_AF-A0A2N2LQ04-F1
#
_entry.id   AF-A0A2N2LQ04-F1
#
_cell.length_a   1.000
_cell.length_b   1.000
_cell.length_c   1.000
_cell.angle_alpha   90.00
_cell.angle_beta   90.00
_cell.angle_gamma   90.00
#
_symmetry.space_group_name_H-M   'P 1'
#
loop_
_entity.id
_entity.type
_entity.pdbx_description
1 polymer ?
#
loop_
_entity_poly.entity_id
_entity_poly.type
_entity_poly.pdbx_seq_one_letter_code
_entity_poly.pdbx_strand_id
1 'polypeptide(L)'
;TSLLSVLDPWKIKNCIQELDSSLMKKGEKIGSLLIVGGDEVVPFHRLPNPTDDVDDEILSDNPYSNLDSNYFVPDWPVGRIIGEKGADAGLLIQQLRGIVKFHSQPKSMRMIWERIRQSFNSMMTYTRISSIGYSASVWKMASYATFKPIGDTKKMYISPAQKKQFLKQSDLVNHDLAYFNLHGLLDRGEWYGQRDFLDPAGVDYPIALKPEDLIANGKNPKVIYTEACYGGNFLNKTEIDSIGLKYLSLGVPIFIGSTTTSYGSISSPLIAADLLGNYFWKNIREGSTCGDAFVRAKISLVQEMTNRQGYLDGEDQKTLIQFVFYGDPFFVYEIKDVQNKRMKIVSKPVKIKTICDIETQSNQNSEINEEILSQVKSALKPYLPGIDHAIVKINKMQIGVDRDYKGYGGSDLQLKTIKDKYVMTLQNAVILNKSKYMHIARVTVDKNGKMIKMAISR
;
A
#
# COMPACT_ATOMS: atom_id res chain seq x y z
N THR A 1 2.90 -22.16 -34.81
CA THR A 1 3.32 -21.60 -33.50
C THR A 1 2.30 -20.55 -33.10
N SER A 2 1.18 -21.02 -32.56
CA SER A 2 0.05 -20.19 -32.14
C SER A 2 0.46 -19.28 -30.99
N LEU A 3 0.09 -18.01 -31.06
CA LEU A 3 0.08 -17.10 -29.91
C LEU A 3 -0.54 -17.85 -28.71
N LEU A 4 0.24 -18.06 -27.65
CA LEU A 4 -0.31 -18.31 -26.33
C LEU A 4 -1.27 -17.15 -26.07
N SER A 5 -2.57 -17.44 -26.10
CA SER A 5 -3.62 -16.48 -25.82
C SER A 5 -3.32 -15.86 -24.46
N VAL A 6 -2.99 -14.57 -24.42
CA VAL A 6 -2.90 -13.82 -23.17
C VAL A 6 -4.23 -14.07 -22.44
N LEU A 7 -4.15 -14.66 -21.24
CA LEU A 7 -5.34 -14.92 -20.44
C LEU A 7 -5.99 -13.57 -20.15
N ASP A 8 -7.28 -13.45 -20.41
CA ASP A 8 -8.00 -12.21 -20.16
C ASP A 8 -8.40 -12.17 -18.67
N PRO A 9 -7.89 -11.23 -17.86
CA PRO A 9 -8.22 -11.17 -16.42
C PRO A 9 -9.72 -11.04 -16.18
N TRP A 10 -10.47 -10.45 -17.13
CA TRP A 10 -11.91 -10.33 -17.02
C TRP A 10 -12.66 -11.64 -17.16
N LYS A 11 -12.15 -12.57 -17.97
CA LYS A 11 -12.73 -13.91 -18.05
C LYS A 11 -12.55 -14.65 -16.73
N ILE A 12 -11.39 -14.51 -16.09
CA ILE A 12 -11.12 -15.09 -14.77
C ILE A 12 -12.09 -14.49 -13.73
N LYS A 13 -12.24 -13.16 -13.71
CA LYS A 13 -13.22 -12.48 -12.84
C LYS A 13 -14.64 -13.03 -13.03
N ASN A 14 -15.11 -13.11 -14.28
CA ASN A 14 -16.46 -13.60 -14.58
C ASN A 14 -16.65 -15.06 -14.11
N CYS A 15 -15.66 -15.92 -14.30
CA CYS A 15 -15.71 -17.29 -13.77
C CYS A 15 -15.78 -17.33 -12.24
N ILE A 16 -15.08 -16.44 -11.53
CA ILE A 16 -15.16 -16.33 -10.08
C ILE A 16 -16.57 -15.90 -9.64
N GLN A 17 -17.19 -14.97 -10.36
CA GLN A 17 -18.56 -14.51 -10.08
C GLN A 17 -19.62 -15.59 -10.34
N GLU A 18 -19.45 -16.36 -11.41
CA GLU A 18 -20.30 -17.52 -11.71
C GLU A 18 -20.17 -18.61 -10.63
N LEU A 19 -18.94 -18.86 -10.15
CA LEU A 19 -18.68 -19.79 -9.04
C LEU A 19 -19.40 -19.33 -7.77
N ASP A 20 -19.23 -18.07 -7.35
CA ASP A 20 -19.90 -17.55 -6.15
C ASP A 20 -21.43 -17.61 -6.29
N SER A 21 -21.96 -17.26 -7.47
CA SER A 21 -23.39 -17.38 -7.78
C SER A 21 -23.90 -18.82 -7.66
N SER A 22 -23.10 -19.80 -8.07
CA SER A 22 -23.43 -21.22 -7.91
C SER A 22 -23.35 -21.69 -6.46
N LEU A 23 -22.41 -21.17 -5.66
CA LEU A 23 -22.28 -21.47 -4.23
C LEU A 23 -23.46 -20.90 -3.44
N MET A 24 -23.90 -19.68 -3.78
CA MET A 24 -25.04 -19.02 -3.12
C MET A 24 -26.34 -19.82 -3.24
N LYS A 25 -26.55 -20.52 -4.37
CA LYS A 25 -27.71 -21.43 -4.55
C LYS A 25 -27.73 -22.58 -3.54
N LYS A 26 -26.59 -22.88 -2.91
CA LYS A 26 -26.42 -23.91 -1.86
C LYS A 26 -26.29 -23.31 -0.45
N GLY A 27 -26.42 -21.99 -0.30
CA GLY A 27 -26.18 -21.30 0.98
C GLY A 27 -24.70 -21.12 1.33
N GLU A 28 -23.80 -21.32 0.37
CA GLU A 28 -22.35 -21.13 0.51
C GLU A 28 -21.91 -19.85 -0.21
N LYS A 29 -20.66 -19.42 0.00
CA LYS A 29 -20.05 -18.29 -0.71
C LYS A 29 -18.53 -18.43 -0.73
N ILE A 30 -17.87 -17.68 -1.60
CA ILE A 30 -16.40 -17.55 -1.55
C ILE A 30 -15.99 -16.86 -0.25
N GLY A 31 -15.17 -17.55 0.55
CA GLY A 31 -14.64 -17.03 1.81
C GLY A 31 -13.29 -16.33 1.67
N SER A 32 -12.50 -16.72 0.67
CA SER A 32 -11.15 -16.21 0.38
C SER A 32 -10.70 -16.74 -0.99
N LEU A 33 -9.76 -16.06 -1.63
CA LEU A 33 -9.13 -16.49 -2.89
C LEU A 33 -7.59 -16.43 -2.76
N LEU A 34 -6.92 -17.50 -3.18
CA LEU A 34 -5.47 -17.54 -3.31
C LEU A 34 -5.10 -17.67 -4.79
N ILE A 35 -4.44 -16.65 -5.33
CA ILE A 35 -3.88 -16.65 -6.68
C ILE A 35 -2.48 -17.27 -6.60
N VAL A 36 -2.18 -18.22 -7.49
CA VAL A 36 -0.87 -18.86 -7.57
C VAL A 36 -0.30 -18.63 -8.97
N GLY A 37 0.73 -17.78 -9.05
CA GLY A 37 1.37 -17.40 -10.31
C GLY A 37 1.56 -15.88 -10.44
N GLY A 38 2.49 -15.50 -11.33
CA GLY A 38 2.70 -14.11 -11.72
C GLY A 38 1.67 -13.63 -12.74
N ASP A 39 1.97 -12.48 -13.33
CA ASP A 39 1.14 -11.81 -14.33
C ASP A 39 1.01 -12.65 -15.61
N GLU A 40 2.00 -13.49 -15.90
CA GLU A 40 2.04 -14.40 -17.03
C GLU A 40 1.08 -15.60 -16.90
N VAL A 41 0.63 -15.92 -15.68
CA VAL A 41 -0.29 -17.04 -15.40
C VAL A 41 -1.67 -16.54 -15.01
N VAL A 42 -1.75 -15.63 -14.04
CA VAL A 42 -3.00 -14.96 -13.62
C VAL A 42 -2.74 -13.47 -13.70
N PRO A 43 -3.05 -12.82 -14.83
CA PRO A 43 -2.73 -11.42 -15.03
C PRO A 43 -3.35 -10.52 -13.97
N PHE A 44 -2.65 -9.49 -13.55
CA PHE A 44 -3.29 -8.40 -12.81
C PHE A 44 -4.31 -7.71 -13.71
N HIS A 45 -5.40 -7.22 -13.13
CA HIS A 45 -6.20 -6.23 -13.84
C HIS A 45 -5.38 -4.96 -14.06
N ARG A 46 -5.48 -4.41 -15.26
CA ARG A 46 -4.93 -3.11 -15.63
C ARG A 46 -6.00 -2.05 -15.43
N LEU A 47 -5.99 -1.44 -14.25
CA LEU A 47 -6.99 -0.45 -13.86
C LEU A 47 -6.56 0.96 -14.26
N PRO A 48 -7.51 1.85 -14.60
CA PRO A 48 -7.19 3.24 -14.88
C PRO A 48 -6.61 3.91 -13.63
N ASN A 49 -5.57 4.72 -13.81
CA ASN A 49 -5.07 5.57 -12.74
C ASN A 49 -6.07 6.71 -12.45
N PRO A 50 -6.58 6.87 -11.21
CA PRO A 50 -7.51 7.95 -10.86
C PRO A 50 -6.81 9.28 -10.55
N THR A 51 -5.47 9.32 -10.63
CA THR A 51 -4.66 10.52 -10.39
C THR A 51 -3.90 10.95 -11.66
N ASP A 52 -3.69 12.25 -11.81
CA ASP A 52 -2.77 12.82 -12.82
C ASP A 52 -1.32 12.77 -12.31
N ASP A 53 -0.68 11.61 -12.47
CA ASP A 53 0.74 11.40 -12.21
C ASP A 53 1.43 10.55 -13.30
N VAL A 54 2.62 10.02 -13.01
CA VAL A 54 3.47 9.35 -14.00
C VAL A 54 2.99 7.94 -14.37
N ASP A 55 2.01 7.37 -13.67
CA ASP A 55 1.54 6.00 -13.92
C ASP A 55 0.40 5.98 -14.95
N ASP A 56 0.53 5.15 -15.98
CA ASP A 56 -0.53 4.97 -16.98
C ASP A 56 -1.69 4.12 -16.46
N GLU A 57 -1.34 2.99 -15.83
CA GLU A 57 -2.26 1.98 -15.34
C GLU A 57 -1.82 1.45 -13.96
N ILE A 58 -2.75 0.81 -13.26
CA ILE A 58 -2.50 0.21 -11.95
C ILE A 58 -2.70 -1.30 -12.06
N LEU A 59 -1.66 -2.04 -11.68
CA LEU A 59 -1.71 -3.49 -11.53
C LEU A 59 -2.46 -3.83 -10.25
N SER A 60 -3.61 -4.50 -10.36
CA SER A 60 -4.48 -4.79 -9.22
C SER A 60 -5.08 -6.19 -9.26
N ASP A 61 -5.17 -6.79 -8.07
CA ASP A 61 -5.96 -8.01 -7.82
C ASP A 61 -7.35 -7.72 -7.29
N ASN A 62 -7.68 -6.47 -6.96
CA ASN A 62 -8.98 -6.13 -6.38
C ASN A 62 -10.17 -6.64 -7.19
N PRO A 63 -10.20 -6.54 -8.54
CA PRO A 63 -11.37 -7.01 -9.27
C PRO A 63 -11.64 -8.52 -9.13
N TYR A 64 -10.64 -9.35 -8.78
CA TYR A 64 -10.84 -10.76 -8.43
C TYR A 64 -11.52 -10.96 -7.08
N SER A 65 -11.63 -9.89 -6.29
CA SER A 65 -12.26 -9.86 -4.99
C SER A 65 -13.67 -9.30 -5.01
N ASN A 66 -14.24 -8.96 -6.17
CA ASN A 66 -15.46 -8.16 -6.27
C ASN A 66 -16.54 -8.79 -7.14
N LEU A 67 -17.77 -8.79 -6.62
CA LEU A 67 -18.97 -9.24 -7.33
C LEU A 67 -19.52 -8.16 -8.28
N ASP A 68 -19.27 -6.89 -8.02
CA ASP A 68 -19.77 -5.78 -8.82
C ASP A 68 -18.64 -5.07 -9.60
N SER A 69 -18.97 -3.91 -10.18
CA SER A 69 -18.01 -3.03 -10.85
C SER A 69 -17.17 -2.21 -9.87
N ASN A 70 -17.51 -2.19 -8.57
CA ASN A 70 -16.83 -1.41 -7.56
C ASN A 70 -15.65 -2.19 -6.98
N TYR A 71 -14.50 -2.07 -7.61
CA TYR A 71 -13.27 -2.74 -7.21
C TYR A 71 -12.51 -2.02 -6.07
N PHE A 72 -13.12 -1.07 -5.33
CA PHE A 72 -12.46 -0.39 -4.21
C PHE A 72 -12.54 -1.16 -2.89
N VAL A 73 -13.62 -1.92 -2.69
CA VAL A 73 -13.89 -2.63 -1.43
C VAL A 73 -14.07 -4.12 -1.70
N PRO A 74 -13.10 -4.97 -1.32
CA PRO A 74 -13.18 -6.41 -1.54
C PRO A 74 -14.38 -7.09 -0.88
N ASP A 75 -14.93 -8.10 -1.55
CA ASP A 75 -15.95 -8.98 -1.02
C ASP A 75 -15.42 -10.09 -0.11
N TRP A 76 -14.24 -10.59 -0.45
CA TRP A 76 -13.46 -11.57 0.28
C TRP A 76 -11.96 -11.22 0.22
N PRO A 77 -11.14 -11.73 1.15
CA PRO A 77 -9.69 -11.60 1.06
C PRO A 77 -9.13 -12.26 -0.20
N VAL A 78 -8.15 -11.60 -0.82
CA VAL A 78 -7.37 -12.14 -1.94
C VAL A 78 -5.90 -12.04 -1.58
N GLY A 79 -5.16 -13.12 -1.81
CA GLY A 79 -3.71 -13.14 -1.69
C GLY A 79 -3.08 -13.76 -2.93
N ARG A 80 -1.85 -13.35 -3.23
CA ARG A 80 -1.11 -13.82 -4.40
C ARG A 80 0.22 -14.44 -3.99
N ILE A 81 0.49 -15.64 -4.47
CA ILE A 81 1.81 -16.28 -4.42
C ILE A 81 2.46 -16.08 -5.79
N ILE A 82 3.65 -15.49 -5.80
CA ILE A 82 4.32 -15.05 -7.03
C ILE A 82 5.75 -15.57 -7.10
N GLY A 83 6.21 -15.88 -8.31
CA GLY A 83 7.63 -16.14 -8.58
C GLY A 83 8.41 -14.86 -8.85
N GLU A 84 9.67 -15.02 -9.24
CA GLU A 84 10.43 -13.93 -9.84
C GLU A 84 10.44 -14.07 -11.37
N LYS A 85 11.04 -13.10 -12.06
CA LYS A 85 11.22 -13.16 -13.51
C LYS A 85 12.01 -14.42 -13.90
N GLY A 86 11.43 -15.24 -14.76
CA GLY A 86 12.08 -16.41 -15.34
C GLY A 86 11.15 -17.61 -15.38
N ALA A 87 11.68 -18.76 -15.79
CA ALA A 87 10.95 -20.03 -15.80
C ALA A 87 11.05 -20.78 -14.47
N ASP A 88 11.87 -20.31 -13.52
CA ASP A 88 12.07 -20.96 -12.23
C ASP A 88 10.89 -20.70 -11.28
N ALA A 89 10.18 -21.77 -10.92
CA ALA A 89 9.11 -21.72 -9.93
C ALA A 89 9.63 -21.85 -8.49
N GLY A 90 10.94 -21.86 -8.25
CA GLY A 90 11.58 -22.07 -6.94
C GLY A 90 11.03 -21.16 -5.84
N LEU A 91 10.99 -19.85 -6.08
CA LEU A 91 10.46 -18.86 -5.12
C LEU A 91 8.96 -19.09 -4.81
N LEU A 92 8.17 -19.41 -5.83
CA LEU A 92 6.73 -19.70 -5.69
C LEU A 92 6.52 -20.98 -4.87
N ILE A 93 7.25 -22.05 -5.18
CA ILE A 93 7.17 -23.34 -4.48
C ILE A 93 7.63 -23.18 -3.02
N GLN A 94 8.65 -22.36 -2.76
CA GLN A 94 9.11 -22.07 -1.40
C GLN A 94 8.00 -21.43 -0.55
N GLN A 95 7.28 -20.44 -1.09
CA GLN A 95 6.15 -19.83 -0.41
C GLN A 95 5.04 -20.85 -0.11
N LEU A 96 4.65 -21.67 -1.10
CA LEU A 96 3.66 -22.73 -0.91
C LEU A 96 4.07 -23.74 0.18
N ARG A 97 5.33 -24.16 0.21
CA ARG A 97 5.88 -25.01 1.28
C ARG A 97 5.79 -24.33 2.64
N GLY A 98 6.03 -23.02 2.71
CA GLY A 98 5.85 -22.22 3.90
C GLY A 98 4.41 -22.25 4.42
N ILE A 99 3.45 -22.07 3.51
CA ILE A 99 2.01 -22.11 3.82
C ILE A 99 1.60 -23.50 4.32
N VAL A 100 1.98 -24.57 3.61
CA VAL A 100 1.70 -25.95 4.02
C VAL A 100 2.31 -26.23 5.40
N LYS A 101 3.55 -25.82 5.64
CA LYS A 101 4.21 -25.99 6.94
C LYS A 101 3.47 -25.25 8.05
N PHE A 102 2.94 -24.06 7.80
CA PHE A 102 2.18 -23.29 8.79
C PHE A 102 0.87 -24.00 9.17
N HIS A 103 0.09 -24.43 8.17
CA HIS A 103 -1.23 -25.03 8.40
C HIS A 103 -1.19 -26.51 8.82
N SER A 104 -0.12 -27.24 8.50
CA SER A 104 0.03 -28.66 8.87
C SER A 104 0.46 -28.87 10.33
N GLN A 105 0.86 -27.81 11.05
CA GLN A 105 1.24 -27.92 12.45
C GLN A 105 0.01 -28.24 13.32
N PRO A 106 0.02 -29.35 14.09
CA PRO A 106 -1.12 -29.72 14.93
C PRO A 106 -1.43 -28.59 15.92
N LYS A 107 -2.69 -28.17 16.01
CA LYS A 107 -3.16 -27.17 17.00
C LYS A 107 -2.75 -27.55 18.44
N SER A 108 -2.65 -28.84 18.75
CA SER A 108 -2.20 -29.39 20.03
C SER A 108 -0.72 -29.13 20.32
N MET A 109 0.16 -29.30 19.33
CA MET A 109 1.59 -28.98 19.45
C MET A 109 1.80 -27.48 19.64
N ARG A 110 1.04 -26.64 18.92
CA ARG A 110 1.06 -25.18 19.08
C ARG A 110 0.69 -24.77 20.51
N MET A 111 -0.40 -25.34 21.06
CA MET A 111 -0.82 -25.13 22.45
C MET A 111 0.18 -25.65 23.50
N ILE A 112 0.87 -26.77 23.26
CA ILE A 112 1.86 -27.33 24.20
C ILE A 112 3.11 -26.43 24.25
N TRP A 113 3.62 -25.99 23.11
CA TRP A 113 4.73 -25.03 23.05
C TRP A 113 4.36 -23.69 23.67
N GLU A 114 3.13 -23.22 23.47
CA GLU A 114 2.62 -22.03 24.14
C GLU A 114 2.57 -22.21 25.66
N ARG A 115 2.06 -23.33 26.17
CA ARG A 115 2.01 -23.62 27.62
C ARG A 115 3.39 -23.70 28.25
N ILE A 116 4.32 -24.42 27.63
CA ILE A 116 5.72 -24.51 28.11
C ILE A 116 6.35 -23.12 28.12
N ARG A 117 6.13 -22.32 27.07
CA ARG A 117 6.69 -20.96 26.97
C ARG A 117 6.01 -19.97 27.93
N GLN A 118 4.73 -20.15 28.26
CA GLN A 118 4.01 -19.38 29.28
C GLN A 118 4.55 -19.64 30.69
N SER A 119 4.86 -20.89 31.03
CA SER A 119 5.42 -21.26 32.34
C SER A 119 6.83 -20.70 32.59
N PHE A 120 7.64 -20.52 31.54
CA PHE A 120 8.98 -19.94 31.66
C PHE A 120 8.99 -18.39 31.63
N ASN A 121 7.98 -17.74 31.04
CA ASN A 121 7.93 -16.27 30.88
C ASN A 121 7.06 -15.54 31.91
N SER A 122 6.29 -16.23 32.76
CA SER A 122 5.31 -15.57 33.66
C SER A 122 5.93 -14.72 34.77
N MET A 123 7.25 -14.79 34.98
CA MET A 123 7.91 -14.03 36.06
C MET A 123 8.43 -12.65 35.62
N MET A 124 8.64 -12.39 34.32
CA MET A 124 9.05 -11.07 33.81
C MET A 124 8.79 -10.95 32.30
N THR A 125 7.74 -10.24 31.85
CA THR A 125 7.74 -9.30 30.68
C THR A 125 6.32 -8.94 30.24
N TYR A 126 6.04 -7.64 30.10
CA TYR A 126 4.96 -7.13 29.26
C TYR A 126 5.09 -7.72 27.85
N THR A 127 3.99 -8.17 27.26
CA THR A 127 3.89 -8.73 25.90
C THR A 127 4.44 -7.78 24.84
N ARG A 128 5.73 -7.94 24.50
CA ARG A 128 6.37 -7.14 23.46
C ARG A 128 6.10 -7.78 22.10
N ILE A 129 5.25 -7.14 21.31
CA ILE A 129 5.20 -7.34 19.86
C ILE A 129 6.61 -7.06 19.32
N SER A 130 7.17 -8.02 18.56
CA SER A 130 8.49 -7.87 17.94
C SER A 130 8.31 -7.13 16.61
N SER A 131 8.58 -5.83 16.59
CA SER A 131 8.38 -5.00 15.41
C SER A 131 9.53 -4.05 15.12
N ILE A 132 9.70 -3.75 13.84
CA ILE A 132 10.62 -2.75 13.32
C ILE A 132 9.87 -1.78 12.40
N GLY A 133 10.18 -0.49 12.54
CA GLY A 133 9.70 0.54 11.65
C GLY A 133 10.87 1.33 11.09
N TYR A 134 10.84 1.66 9.80
CA TYR A 134 11.86 2.48 9.15
C TYR A 134 11.21 3.53 8.23
N SER A 135 11.49 4.81 8.50
CA SER A 135 10.88 5.94 7.78
C SER A 135 11.92 6.88 7.19
N ALA A 136 11.59 7.55 6.09
CA ALA A 136 12.23 8.80 5.74
C ALA A 136 12.01 9.83 6.86
N SER A 137 13.00 10.68 7.12
CA SER A 137 12.95 11.69 8.18
C SER A 137 11.82 12.67 8.00
N VAL A 138 11.62 13.11 6.76
CA VAL A 138 10.56 14.04 6.35
C VAL A 138 9.13 13.52 6.64
N TRP A 139 8.93 12.20 6.76
CA TRP A 139 7.61 11.59 7.02
C TRP A 139 7.48 10.97 8.41
N LYS A 140 8.47 11.19 9.29
CA LYS A 140 8.53 10.54 10.60
C LYS A 140 7.23 10.66 11.41
N MET A 141 6.53 11.79 11.30
CA MET A 141 5.29 12.04 12.03
C MET A 141 4.12 11.17 11.54
N ALA A 142 3.94 11.06 10.23
CA ALA A 142 2.96 10.14 9.64
C ALA A 142 3.31 8.68 9.97
N SER A 143 4.57 8.31 9.76
CA SER A 143 5.10 6.98 10.07
C SER A 143 4.93 6.58 11.53
N TYR A 144 5.13 7.50 12.49
CA TYR A 144 4.88 7.25 13.90
C TYR A 144 3.41 6.92 14.15
N ALA A 145 2.48 7.66 13.55
CA ALA A 145 1.06 7.39 13.71
C ALA A 145 0.66 6.04 13.08
N THR A 146 1.21 5.70 11.90
CA THR A 146 0.99 4.42 11.22
C THR A 146 1.54 3.23 12.00
N PHE A 147 2.76 3.34 12.55
CA PHE A 147 3.47 2.26 13.26
C PHE A 147 3.02 2.04 14.70
N LYS A 148 2.46 3.07 15.36
CA LYS A 148 2.02 3.04 16.77
C LYS A 148 1.20 1.81 17.17
N PRO A 149 0.32 1.22 16.34
CA PRO A 149 -0.42 0.03 16.75
C PRO A 149 0.49 -1.15 17.09
N ILE A 150 1.62 -1.32 16.41
CA ILE A 150 2.47 -2.52 16.48
C ILE A 150 3.83 -2.29 17.15
N GLY A 151 4.23 -1.06 17.46
CA GLY A 151 5.54 -0.81 18.06
C GLY A 151 5.71 0.54 18.76
N ASP A 152 6.87 0.68 19.42
CA ASP A 152 7.28 1.92 20.07
C ASP A 152 7.90 2.87 19.02
N THR A 153 7.23 3.99 18.76
CA THR A 153 7.65 4.97 17.75
C THR A 153 9.02 5.57 18.03
N LYS A 154 9.46 5.60 19.30
CA LYS A 154 10.80 6.08 19.67
C LYS A 154 11.94 5.16 19.21
N LYS A 155 11.62 3.91 18.85
CA LYS A 155 12.57 2.90 18.39
C LYS A 155 12.58 2.74 16.88
N MET A 156 11.72 3.46 16.15
CA MET A 156 11.75 3.45 14.70
C MET A 156 13.07 4.01 14.19
N TYR A 157 13.58 3.40 13.13
CA TYR A 157 14.70 3.92 12.38
C TYR A 157 14.23 5.06 11.48
N ILE A 158 15.12 6.04 11.30
CA ILE A 158 14.86 7.23 10.49
C ILE A 158 16.01 7.41 9.50
N SER A 159 15.72 7.73 8.24
CA SER A 159 16.70 7.99 7.19
C SER A 159 16.56 9.39 6.61
N PRO A 160 17.61 10.23 6.63
CA PRO A 160 18.92 10.01 7.26
C PRO A 160 18.83 9.86 8.80
N ALA A 161 19.80 9.16 9.39
CA ALA A 161 19.82 8.93 10.83
C ALA A 161 20.07 10.23 11.61
N GLN A 162 19.10 10.64 12.43
CA GLN A 162 19.22 11.83 13.29
C GLN A 162 20.03 11.59 14.58
N LYS A 163 20.31 10.32 14.94
CA LYS A 163 20.99 9.90 16.18
C LYS A 163 22.06 8.84 15.87
N LYS A 164 22.87 8.47 16.87
CA LYS A 164 23.73 7.26 16.86
C LYS A 164 22.91 5.94 16.88
N GLN A 165 21.76 5.92 16.21
CA GLN A 165 20.98 4.71 16.02
C GLN A 165 21.50 4.03 14.75
N PHE A 166 22.29 2.98 14.93
CA PHE A 166 22.85 2.19 13.85
C PHE A 166 21.88 1.07 13.51
N LEU A 167 21.31 1.10 12.31
CA LEU A 167 20.53 -0.01 11.77
C LEU A 167 21.49 -1.14 11.41
N LYS A 168 21.38 -2.30 12.06
CA LYS A 168 22.13 -3.50 11.68
C LYS A 168 21.33 -4.30 10.67
N GLN A 169 22.00 -5.01 9.76
CA GLN A 169 21.35 -5.93 8.82
C GLN A 169 20.48 -6.98 9.54
N SER A 170 20.92 -7.42 10.73
CA SER A 170 20.13 -8.33 11.56
C SER A 170 18.78 -7.76 12.01
N ASP A 171 18.67 -6.43 12.17
CA ASP A 171 17.42 -5.80 12.60
C ASP A 171 16.35 -5.89 11.51
N LEU A 172 16.75 -5.92 10.24
CA LEU A 172 15.85 -6.02 9.08
C LEU A 172 15.18 -7.40 8.94
N VAL A 173 15.71 -8.43 9.63
CA VAL A 173 15.24 -9.82 9.51
C VAL A 173 14.77 -10.44 10.83
N ASN A 174 15.15 -9.88 11.98
CA ASN A 174 14.90 -10.46 13.31
C ASN A 174 13.57 -10.06 13.97
N HIS A 175 12.80 -9.17 13.37
CA HIS A 175 11.52 -8.71 13.89
C HIS A 175 10.38 -9.42 13.18
N ASP A 176 9.26 -9.66 13.88
CA ASP A 176 8.13 -10.37 13.29
C ASP A 176 7.27 -9.46 12.41
N LEU A 177 7.11 -8.19 12.77
CA LEU A 177 6.33 -7.21 12.01
C LEU A 177 7.27 -6.11 11.51
N ALA A 178 7.27 -5.83 10.21
CA ALA A 178 8.09 -4.77 9.63
C ALA A 178 7.24 -3.75 8.88
N TYR A 179 7.53 -2.47 9.12
CA TYR A 179 6.87 -1.35 8.47
C TYR A 179 7.92 -0.42 7.84
N PHE A 180 7.71 -0.07 6.58
CA PHE A 180 8.61 0.79 5.82
C PHE A 180 7.83 1.96 5.19
N ASN A 181 8.35 3.17 5.38
CA ASN A 181 7.85 4.39 4.75
C ASN A 181 9.03 5.17 4.15
N LEU A 182 9.47 4.72 2.98
CA LEU A 182 10.71 5.13 2.30
C LEU A 182 10.42 5.27 0.81
N HIS A 183 11.20 6.11 0.13
CA HIS A 183 11.17 6.30 -1.32
C HIS A 183 11.47 5.02 -2.07
N GLY A 184 10.54 4.61 -2.92
CA GLY A 184 10.74 3.52 -3.88
C GLY A 184 10.74 4.04 -5.31
N LEU A 185 11.43 3.35 -6.21
CA LEU A 185 11.55 3.73 -7.62
C LEU A 185 11.21 2.52 -8.50
N LEU A 186 10.66 2.79 -9.69
CA LEU A 186 10.24 1.73 -10.60
C LEU A 186 11.43 0.86 -11.07
N ASP A 187 12.56 1.49 -11.38
CA ASP A 187 13.73 0.90 -12.05
C ASP A 187 14.94 0.66 -11.13
N ARG A 188 14.72 0.67 -9.80
CA ARG A 188 15.76 0.44 -8.79
C ARG A 188 15.27 -0.52 -7.72
N GLY A 189 16.19 -1.32 -7.18
CA GLY A 189 15.92 -2.24 -6.08
C GLY A 189 16.03 -1.58 -4.71
N GLU A 190 16.75 -0.47 -4.59
CA GLU A 190 16.95 0.25 -3.34
C GLU A 190 15.74 1.08 -2.93
N TRP A 191 15.58 1.25 -1.61
CA TRP A 191 14.71 2.26 -1.03
C TRP A 191 15.52 3.40 -0.42
N TYR A 192 14.99 4.62 -0.52
CA TYR A 192 15.69 5.84 -0.17
C TYR A 192 15.01 6.55 1.01
N GLY A 193 15.82 7.12 1.89
CA GLY A 193 15.34 8.07 2.88
C GLY A 193 15.06 9.42 2.25
N GLN A 194 14.55 10.35 3.05
CA GLN A 194 14.54 11.75 2.70
C GLN A 194 14.75 12.61 3.95
N ARG A 195 15.68 13.55 3.83
CA ARG A 195 16.03 14.51 4.87
C ARG A 195 14.88 15.48 5.15
N ASP A 196 14.62 15.72 6.42
CA ASP A 196 13.74 16.78 6.88
C ASP A 196 14.51 18.12 6.85
N PHE A 197 13.84 19.23 6.54
CA PHE A 197 14.49 20.54 6.51
C PHE A 197 15.11 20.96 7.86
N LEU A 198 14.62 20.41 8.97
CA LEU A 198 15.16 20.60 10.32
C LEU A 198 16.36 19.71 10.63
N ASP A 199 16.65 18.72 9.78
CA ASP A 199 17.83 17.88 9.96
C ASP A 199 19.11 18.63 9.58
N PRO A 200 20.26 18.26 10.18
CA PRO A 200 21.55 18.76 9.75
C PRO A 200 21.75 18.62 8.24
N ALA A 201 22.46 19.58 7.63
CA ALA A 201 22.76 19.54 6.20
C ALA A 201 23.44 18.22 5.79
N GLY A 202 23.05 17.68 4.64
CA GLY A 202 23.54 16.39 4.16
C GLY A 202 22.88 15.96 2.86
N VAL A 203 23.01 14.68 2.52
CA VAL A 203 22.35 14.09 1.35
C VAL A 203 20.83 14.12 1.55
N ASP A 204 20.10 14.72 0.62
CA ASP A 204 18.65 14.85 0.72
C ASP A 204 17.93 13.51 0.58
N TYR A 205 18.44 12.61 -0.25
CA TYR A 205 17.85 11.29 -0.53
C TYR A 205 18.89 10.16 -0.37
N PRO A 206 19.33 9.85 0.85
CA PRO A 206 20.30 8.78 1.08
C PRO A 206 19.67 7.42 0.81
N ILE A 207 20.46 6.45 0.33
CA ILE A 207 20.01 5.05 0.29
C ILE A 207 19.76 4.59 1.73
N ALA A 208 18.54 4.11 2.00
CA ALA A 208 18.13 3.63 3.31
C ALA A 208 18.25 2.11 3.41
N LEU A 209 17.86 1.40 2.35
CA LEU A 209 17.83 -0.05 2.31
C LEU A 209 18.16 -0.56 0.91
N LYS A 210 18.97 -1.62 0.83
CA LYS A 210 19.23 -2.36 -0.40
C LYS A 210 18.82 -3.83 -0.28
N PRO A 211 18.56 -4.52 -1.40
CA PRO A 211 18.35 -5.97 -1.38
C PRO A 211 19.50 -6.74 -0.70
N GLU A 212 20.76 -6.31 -0.88
CA GLU A 212 21.94 -6.98 -0.30
C GLU A 212 22.03 -6.84 1.22
N ASP A 213 21.33 -5.87 1.82
CA ASP A 213 21.27 -5.71 3.28
C ASP A 213 20.42 -6.80 3.95
N LEU A 214 19.59 -7.50 3.16
CA LEU A 214 18.68 -8.54 3.63
C LEU A 214 19.37 -9.91 3.64
N ILE A 215 20.17 -10.14 4.68
CA ILE A 215 20.95 -11.36 4.84
C ILE A 215 20.15 -12.44 5.58
N ALA A 216 20.04 -13.61 4.96
CA ALA A 216 19.42 -14.79 5.57
C ALA A 216 20.17 -15.20 6.85
N ASN A 217 19.45 -15.29 7.96
CA ASN A 217 20.02 -15.73 9.25
C ASN A 217 19.15 -16.78 9.96
N GLY A 218 18.24 -17.43 9.21
CA GLY A 218 17.26 -18.37 9.73
C GLY A 218 16.03 -17.72 10.39
N LYS A 219 15.97 -16.39 10.46
CA LYS A 219 14.79 -15.62 10.86
C LYS A 219 14.31 -14.75 9.70
N ASN A 220 13.02 -14.42 9.73
CA ASN A 220 12.39 -13.51 8.79
C ASN A 220 11.19 -12.83 9.46
N PRO A 221 10.83 -11.62 8.99
CA PRO A 221 9.55 -11.02 9.30
C PRO A 221 8.40 -11.93 8.86
N LYS A 222 7.32 -11.86 9.61
CA LYS A 222 6.05 -12.57 9.38
C LYS A 222 5.11 -11.74 8.53
N VAL A 223 5.08 -10.44 8.76
CA VAL A 223 4.24 -9.49 8.02
C VAL A 223 5.04 -8.24 7.72
N ILE A 224 5.08 -7.86 6.45
CA ILE A 224 5.69 -6.62 5.98
C ILE A 224 4.63 -5.76 5.30
N TYR A 225 4.59 -4.48 5.68
CA TYR A 225 3.82 -3.45 4.98
C TYR A 225 4.78 -2.32 4.58
N THR A 226 4.84 -2.00 3.29
CA THR A 226 5.66 -0.90 2.78
C THR A 226 4.80 0.13 2.05
N GLU A 227 5.06 1.40 2.29
CA GLU A 227 4.44 2.52 1.57
C GLU A 227 5.26 3.00 0.39
N ALA A 228 6.44 2.42 0.15
CA ALA A 228 7.32 2.81 -0.95
C ALA A 228 6.61 2.74 -2.31
N CYS A 229 6.79 3.77 -3.16
CA CYS A 229 6.35 3.70 -4.56
C CYS A 229 6.93 2.45 -5.22
N TYR A 230 6.09 1.70 -5.95
CA TYR A 230 6.50 0.45 -6.62
C TYR A 230 7.07 -0.64 -5.68
N GLY A 231 6.92 -0.51 -4.35
CA GLY A 231 7.45 -1.46 -3.38
C GLY A 231 6.87 -2.88 -3.50
N GLY A 232 5.69 -3.01 -4.11
CA GLY A 232 5.05 -4.26 -4.51
C GLY A 232 5.01 -4.48 -6.03
N ASN A 233 5.70 -3.68 -6.84
CA ASN A 233 5.79 -3.94 -8.28
C ASN A 233 6.89 -4.97 -8.55
N PHE A 234 6.49 -6.21 -8.81
CA PHE A 234 7.40 -7.33 -9.09
C PHE A 234 7.44 -7.72 -10.57
N LEU A 235 6.77 -6.95 -11.44
CA LEU A 235 6.67 -7.27 -12.86
C LEU A 235 8.07 -7.22 -13.50
N ASN A 236 8.49 -8.33 -14.10
CA ASN A 236 9.81 -8.47 -14.74
C ASN A 236 11.01 -8.18 -13.83
N LYS A 237 10.88 -8.42 -12.52
CA LYS A 237 11.96 -8.23 -11.53
C LYS A 237 12.44 -9.54 -10.92
N THR A 238 13.65 -9.51 -10.37
CA THR A 238 14.24 -10.59 -9.57
C THR A 238 14.51 -10.11 -8.14
N GLU A 239 14.97 -11.01 -7.26
CA GLU A 239 15.30 -10.64 -5.87
C GLU A 239 16.40 -9.57 -5.72
N ILE A 240 17.21 -9.32 -6.76
CA ILE A 240 18.21 -8.22 -6.76
C ILE A 240 17.61 -6.87 -7.19
N ASP A 241 16.46 -6.88 -7.85
CA ASP A 241 15.79 -5.68 -8.38
C ASP A 241 14.67 -5.18 -7.46
N SER A 242 14.39 -5.91 -6.38
CA SER A 242 13.26 -5.62 -5.48
C SER A 242 13.49 -6.13 -4.07
N ILE A 243 13.48 -5.20 -3.11
CA ILE A 243 13.44 -5.50 -1.67
C ILE A 243 12.26 -6.43 -1.32
N GLY A 244 11.10 -6.25 -1.98
CA GLY A 244 9.93 -7.10 -1.72
C GLY A 244 10.14 -8.55 -2.16
N LEU A 245 10.65 -8.78 -3.38
CA LEU A 245 11.01 -10.14 -3.84
C LEU A 245 12.10 -10.74 -2.97
N LYS A 246 13.10 -9.94 -2.53
CA LYS A 246 14.13 -10.41 -1.62
C LYS A 246 13.57 -10.86 -0.28
N TYR A 247 12.61 -10.13 0.28
CA TYR A 247 11.93 -10.58 1.49
C TYR A 247 11.14 -11.88 1.28
N LEU A 248 10.44 -12.04 0.15
CA LEU A 248 9.76 -13.29 -0.18
C LEU A 248 10.75 -14.45 -0.31
N SER A 249 11.94 -14.25 -0.89
CA SER A 249 12.98 -15.28 -1.00
C SER A 249 13.60 -15.66 0.34
N LEU A 250 13.58 -14.75 1.32
CA LEU A 250 13.89 -15.06 2.73
C LEU A 250 12.76 -15.82 3.46
N GLY A 251 11.64 -16.11 2.78
CA GLY A 251 10.51 -16.85 3.32
C GLY A 251 9.56 -16.02 4.17
N VAL A 252 9.47 -14.71 3.92
CA VAL A 252 8.44 -13.84 4.52
C VAL A 252 7.06 -14.34 4.06
N PRO A 253 6.15 -14.68 4.99
CA PRO A 253 4.82 -15.18 4.66
C PRO A 253 3.89 -14.15 4.02
N ILE A 254 3.95 -12.90 4.49
CA ILE A 254 3.05 -11.82 4.05
C ILE A 254 3.85 -10.57 3.72
N PHE A 255 3.68 -10.08 2.49
CA PHE A 255 4.22 -8.80 2.03
C PHE A 255 3.12 -7.97 1.38
N ILE A 256 2.98 -6.72 1.79
CA ILE A 256 2.00 -5.78 1.24
C ILE A 256 2.74 -4.53 0.76
N GLY A 257 2.50 -4.14 -0.49
CA GLY A 257 3.14 -2.99 -1.10
C GLY A 257 2.39 -2.48 -2.33
N SER A 258 2.77 -1.28 -2.77
CA SER A 258 2.15 -0.61 -3.91
C SER A 258 2.74 -1.06 -5.26
N THR A 259 1.91 -1.22 -6.29
CA THR A 259 2.36 -1.55 -7.65
C THR A 259 2.75 -0.33 -8.49
N THR A 260 2.42 0.88 -8.00
CA THR A 260 2.58 2.18 -8.68
C THR A 260 2.99 3.27 -7.70
N THR A 261 3.00 4.55 -8.11
CA THR A 261 3.25 5.70 -7.23
C THR A 261 2.28 5.70 -6.05
N SER A 262 2.78 5.56 -4.83
CA SER A 262 2.01 5.60 -3.59
C SER A 262 2.02 6.99 -2.99
N TYR A 263 0.90 7.41 -2.40
CA TYR A 263 0.76 8.69 -1.73
C TYR A 263 0.53 8.52 -0.24
N GLY A 264 1.10 9.44 0.54
CA GLY A 264 0.82 9.53 1.97
C GLY A 264 0.80 10.97 2.47
N SER A 265 0.45 11.08 3.74
CA SER A 265 0.43 12.29 4.53
C SER A 265 1.84 12.75 4.93
N ILE A 266 2.01 14.05 5.13
CA ILE A 266 3.19 14.60 5.82
C ILE A 266 3.11 14.28 7.33
N SER A 267 1.91 14.45 7.88
CA SER A 267 1.59 14.26 9.30
C SER A 267 0.11 13.91 9.45
N SER A 268 -0.33 13.68 10.69
CA SER A 268 -1.76 13.57 10.99
C SER A 268 -2.56 14.80 10.53
N PRO A 269 -3.83 14.63 10.11
CA PRO A 269 -4.55 13.36 9.99
C PRO A 269 -4.03 12.49 8.84
N LEU A 270 -3.92 11.17 9.09
CA LEU A 270 -3.47 10.21 8.07
C LEU A 270 -4.49 10.10 6.94
N ILE A 271 -3.97 9.92 5.72
CA ILE A 271 -4.69 9.70 4.46
C ILE A 271 -4.02 8.55 3.70
N ALA A 272 -4.66 8.08 2.62
CA ALA A 272 -4.03 7.20 1.63
C ALA A 272 -3.23 6.04 2.26
N ALA A 273 -1.97 5.82 1.85
CA ALA A 273 -1.15 4.69 2.27
C ALA A 273 -0.94 4.60 3.79
N ASP A 274 -0.74 5.73 4.47
CA ASP A 274 -0.57 5.77 5.93
C ASP A 274 -1.85 5.34 6.65
N LEU A 275 -3.01 5.80 6.16
CA LEU A 275 -4.29 5.48 6.77
C LEU A 275 -4.62 4.00 6.58
N LEU A 276 -4.37 3.45 5.39
CA LEU A 276 -4.51 2.02 5.10
C LEU A 276 -3.60 1.19 6.02
N GLY A 277 -2.32 1.56 6.12
CA GLY A 277 -1.35 0.88 6.99
C GLY A 277 -1.75 0.94 8.46
N ASN A 278 -2.25 2.08 8.94
CA ASN A 278 -2.67 2.25 10.32
C ASN A 278 -3.84 1.32 10.66
N TYR A 279 -4.86 1.25 9.81
CA TYR A 279 -5.98 0.33 10.03
C TYR A 279 -5.55 -1.13 9.88
N PHE A 280 -4.68 -1.46 8.93
CA PHE A 280 -4.14 -2.80 8.79
C PHE A 280 -3.45 -3.26 10.08
N TRP A 281 -2.53 -2.45 10.61
CA TRP A 281 -1.82 -2.77 11.85
C TRP A 281 -2.71 -2.85 13.08
N LYS A 282 -3.78 -2.04 13.16
CA LYS A 282 -4.81 -2.19 14.20
C LYS A 282 -5.50 -3.55 14.12
N ASN A 283 -5.90 -3.99 12.93
CA ASN A 283 -6.57 -5.28 12.76
C ASN A 283 -5.64 -6.48 13.00
N ILE A 284 -4.35 -6.38 12.61
CA ILE A 284 -3.32 -7.38 12.97
C ILE A 284 -3.18 -7.47 14.48
N ARG A 285 -3.14 -6.32 15.18
CA ARG A 285 -3.07 -6.28 16.65
C ARG A 285 -4.28 -6.90 17.33
N GLU A 286 -5.44 -6.87 16.68
CA GLU A 286 -6.67 -7.50 17.16
C GLU A 286 -6.73 -9.02 16.90
N GLY A 287 -5.71 -9.59 16.26
CA GLY A 287 -5.61 -11.04 16.00
C GLY A 287 -6.35 -11.50 14.74
N SER A 288 -6.67 -10.58 13.83
CA SER A 288 -7.26 -10.94 12.53
C SER A 288 -6.32 -11.80 11.70
N THR A 289 -6.86 -12.62 10.80
CA THR A 289 -6.07 -13.11 9.66
C THR A 289 -5.54 -11.92 8.87
N CYS A 290 -4.38 -12.06 8.24
CA CYS A 290 -3.76 -10.96 7.50
C CYS A 290 -4.66 -10.54 6.31
N GLY A 291 -5.33 -11.48 5.66
CA GLY A 291 -6.30 -11.20 4.61
C GLY A 291 -7.50 -10.38 5.13
N ASP A 292 -8.12 -10.81 6.23
CA ASP A 292 -9.23 -10.06 6.84
C ASP A 292 -8.79 -8.67 7.32
N ALA A 293 -7.58 -8.57 7.91
CA ALA A 293 -7.03 -7.31 8.36
C ALA A 293 -6.91 -6.31 7.19
N PHE A 294 -6.48 -6.80 6.03
CA PHE A 294 -6.31 -5.96 4.85
C PHE A 294 -7.65 -5.53 4.25
N VAL A 295 -8.62 -6.45 4.13
CA VAL A 295 -9.99 -6.10 3.67
C VAL A 295 -10.64 -5.08 4.61
N ARG A 296 -10.55 -5.29 5.92
CA ARG A 296 -11.07 -4.36 6.93
C ARG A 296 -10.39 -3.00 6.86
N ALA A 297 -9.09 -2.96 6.62
CA ALA A 297 -8.36 -1.72 6.46
C ALA A 297 -8.85 -0.91 5.24
N LYS A 298 -9.11 -1.57 4.11
CA LYS A 298 -9.73 -0.92 2.93
C LYS A 298 -11.12 -0.38 3.25
N ILE A 299 -11.98 -1.17 3.91
CA ILE A 299 -13.32 -0.71 4.32
C ILE A 299 -13.23 0.49 5.26
N SER A 300 -12.35 0.44 6.27
CA SER A 300 -12.16 1.53 7.23
C SER A 300 -11.61 2.80 6.58
N LEU A 301 -10.71 2.68 5.60
CA LEU A 301 -10.26 3.84 4.82
C LEU A 301 -11.44 4.49 4.10
N VAL A 302 -12.27 3.70 3.40
CA VAL A 302 -13.43 4.24 2.68
C VAL A 302 -14.42 4.91 3.63
N GLN A 303 -14.71 4.28 4.76
CA GLN A 303 -15.60 4.86 5.78
C GLN A 303 -15.03 6.17 6.35
N GLU A 304 -13.75 6.20 6.67
CA GLU A 304 -13.10 7.38 7.23
C GLU A 304 -13.11 8.55 6.24
N MET A 305 -12.75 8.31 4.97
CA MET A 305 -12.74 9.36 3.95
C MET A 305 -14.16 9.80 3.57
N THR A 306 -15.12 8.88 3.53
CA THR A 306 -16.53 9.23 3.38
C THR A 306 -17.03 10.11 4.54
N ASN A 307 -16.62 9.82 5.78
CA ASN A 307 -17.01 10.61 6.93
C ASN A 307 -16.34 11.99 6.98
N ARG A 308 -15.04 12.06 6.65
CA ARG A 308 -14.26 13.31 6.73
C ARG A 308 -14.55 14.28 5.61
N GLN A 309 -14.67 13.78 4.38
CA GLN A 309 -14.78 14.63 3.18
C GLN A 309 -15.98 14.30 2.29
N GLY A 310 -16.67 13.18 2.51
CA GLY A 310 -17.89 12.82 1.76
C GLY A 310 -17.64 12.05 0.47
N TYR A 311 -16.38 11.72 0.16
CA TYR A 311 -15.96 11.08 -1.09
C TYR A 311 -14.57 10.44 -0.98
N LEU A 312 -14.23 9.61 -1.96
CA LEU A 312 -12.86 9.19 -2.25
C LEU A 312 -12.32 10.07 -3.38
N ASP A 313 -11.20 10.74 -3.14
CA ASP A 313 -10.46 11.45 -4.19
C ASP A 313 -9.48 10.50 -4.90
N GLY A 314 -8.66 11.05 -5.81
CA GLY A 314 -7.74 10.27 -6.61
C GLY A 314 -6.74 9.48 -5.75
N GLU A 315 -6.17 10.08 -4.70
CA GLU A 315 -5.17 9.37 -3.88
C GLU A 315 -5.80 8.24 -3.04
N ASP A 316 -7.02 8.46 -2.54
CA ASP A 316 -7.76 7.44 -1.80
C ASP A 316 -8.12 6.25 -2.71
N GLN A 317 -8.65 6.53 -3.90
CA GLN A 317 -8.97 5.53 -4.92
C GLN A 317 -7.73 4.75 -5.35
N LYS A 318 -6.63 5.45 -5.66
CA LYS A 318 -5.37 4.84 -6.09
C LYS A 318 -4.83 3.90 -5.02
N THR A 319 -4.81 4.35 -3.76
CA THR A 319 -4.37 3.55 -2.61
C THR A 319 -5.14 2.23 -2.49
N LEU A 320 -6.47 2.28 -2.60
CA LEU A 320 -7.32 1.09 -2.43
C LEU A 320 -7.04 0.01 -3.47
N ILE A 321 -6.58 0.38 -4.67
CA ILE A 321 -6.44 -0.53 -5.81
C ILE A 321 -4.98 -0.88 -6.15
N GLN A 322 -4.01 -0.05 -5.75
CA GLN A 322 -2.59 -0.28 -6.04
C GLN A 322 -1.87 -1.17 -5.01
N PHE A 323 -2.38 -1.27 -3.78
CA PHE A 323 -1.77 -2.10 -2.76
C PHE A 323 -2.21 -3.56 -2.92
N VAL A 324 -1.23 -4.42 -3.19
CA VAL A 324 -1.41 -5.86 -3.40
C VAL A 324 -0.96 -6.63 -2.16
N PHE A 325 -1.70 -7.70 -1.85
CA PHE A 325 -1.39 -8.64 -0.78
C PHE A 325 -0.68 -9.86 -1.35
N TYR A 326 0.62 -10.00 -1.08
CA TYR A 326 1.40 -11.17 -1.44
C TYR A 326 1.50 -12.12 -0.25
N GLY A 327 1.05 -13.36 -0.44
CA GLY A 327 1.02 -14.38 0.61
C GLY A 327 -0.35 -15.01 0.84
N ASP A 328 -0.45 -15.80 1.91
CA ASP A 328 -1.66 -16.52 2.30
C ASP A 328 -2.65 -15.64 3.08
N PRO A 329 -3.88 -15.41 2.58
CA PRO A 329 -4.89 -14.63 3.29
C PRO A 329 -5.23 -15.16 4.69
N PHE A 330 -5.08 -16.47 4.93
CA PHE A 330 -5.36 -17.10 6.21
C PHE A 330 -4.18 -17.12 7.19
N PHE A 331 -3.05 -16.50 6.84
CA PHE A 331 -1.95 -16.36 7.77
C PHE A 331 -2.37 -15.50 8.98
N VAL A 332 -2.11 -16.00 10.18
CA VAL A 332 -2.39 -15.31 11.45
C VAL A 332 -1.09 -15.08 12.18
N TYR A 333 -0.80 -13.82 12.50
CA TYR A 333 0.27 -13.48 13.45
C TYR A 333 -0.26 -13.59 14.88
N GLU A 334 0.20 -14.59 15.62
CA GLU A 334 -0.22 -14.80 17.01
C GLU A 334 0.46 -13.82 17.95
N ILE A 335 -0.33 -12.88 18.46
CA ILE A 335 0.08 -12.00 19.54
C ILE A 335 -0.29 -12.65 20.86
N LYS A 336 0.71 -12.84 21.72
CA LYS A 336 0.51 -13.34 23.07
C LYS A 336 -0.48 -12.43 23.80
N ASP A 337 -1.48 -13.04 24.45
CA ASP A 337 -2.55 -12.40 25.23
C ASP A 337 -3.71 -11.74 24.45
N VAL A 338 -3.78 -11.88 23.13
CA VAL A 338 -5.03 -11.52 22.42
C VAL A 338 -6.08 -12.60 22.73
N GLN A 339 -7.01 -12.26 23.63
CA GLN A 339 -8.22 -13.06 23.80
C GLN A 339 -8.92 -13.16 22.43
N ASN A 340 -9.33 -14.38 22.04
CA ASN A 340 -10.17 -14.65 20.87
C ASN A 340 -11.50 -13.89 20.99
N LYS A 341 -11.50 -12.59 20.72
CA LYS A 341 -12.70 -11.78 20.63
C LYS A 341 -13.34 -12.10 19.30
N ARG A 342 -14.64 -12.42 19.32
CA ARG A 342 -15.43 -12.47 18.09
C ARG A 342 -15.33 -11.09 17.43
N MET A 343 -14.60 -11.03 16.33
CA MET A 343 -14.46 -9.81 15.57
C MET A 343 -15.82 -9.40 15.01
N LYS A 344 -16.22 -8.15 15.26
CA LYS A 344 -17.47 -7.62 14.71
C LYS A 344 -17.41 -7.63 13.19
N ILE A 345 -18.53 -7.94 12.55
CA ILE A 345 -18.68 -7.78 11.09
C ILE A 345 -18.56 -6.27 10.80
N VAL A 346 -17.67 -5.89 9.89
CA VAL A 346 -17.57 -4.50 9.42
C VAL A 346 -18.58 -4.31 8.29
N SER A 347 -19.46 -3.32 8.43
CA SER A 347 -20.42 -2.99 7.39
C SER A 347 -19.69 -2.38 6.18
N LYS A 348 -19.93 -2.95 4.99
CA LYS A 348 -19.45 -2.33 3.76
C LYS A 348 -20.27 -1.08 3.44
N PRO A 349 -19.64 0.00 2.94
CA PRO A 349 -20.38 1.16 2.47
C PRO A 349 -21.24 0.78 1.26
N VAL A 350 -22.54 1.09 1.32
CA VAL A 350 -23.52 0.74 0.27
C VAL A 350 -23.31 1.56 -1.01
N LYS A 351 -22.86 2.80 -0.88
CA LYS A 351 -22.53 3.69 -2.00
C LYS A 351 -21.20 4.38 -1.73
N ILE A 352 -20.29 4.29 -2.69
CA ILE A 352 -19.01 4.99 -2.67
C ILE A 352 -19.12 6.15 -3.65
N LYS A 353 -18.85 7.37 -3.16
CA LYS A 353 -18.77 8.55 -4.02
C LYS A 353 -17.31 8.77 -4.40
N THR A 354 -17.00 8.75 -5.69
CA THR A 354 -15.67 9.02 -6.22
C THR A 354 -15.61 10.40 -6.87
N ILE A 355 -14.41 10.99 -6.81
CA ILE A 355 -14.05 12.20 -7.52
C ILE A 355 -12.87 11.91 -8.42
N CYS A 356 -12.90 12.49 -9.62
CA CYS A 356 -11.74 12.53 -10.50
C CYS A 356 -11.23 13.95 -10.63
N ASP A 357 -9.91 14.10 -10.73
CA ASP A 357 -9.22 15.36 -10.94
C ASP A 357 -8.28 15.30 -12.15
N ILE A 358 -8.62 14.45 -13.12
CA ILE A 358 -7.91 14.31 -14.38
C ILE A 358 -8.42 15.37 -15.36
N GLU A 359 -7.49 15.97 -16.10
CA GLU A 359 -7.76 17.04 -17.04
C GLU A 359 -8.69 16.55 -18.17
N THR A 360 -9.90 17.11 -18.26
CA THR A 360 -10.80 16.96 -19.41
C THR A 360 -10.64 18.15 -20.36
N GLN A 361 -10.94 18.00 -21.66
CA GLN A 361 -10.80 19.07 -22.67
C GLN A 361 -11.48 20.41 -22.28
N SER A 362 -12.44 20.38 -21.36
CA SER A 362 -13.14 21.53 -20.78
C SER A 362 -12.38 22.32 -19.69
N ASN A 363 -11.22 21.84 -19.21
CA ASN A 363 -10.47 22.45 -18.10
C ASN A 363 -9.30 23.35 -18.53
N GLN A 364 -9.10 23.57 -19.84
CA GLN A 364 -7.87 24.18 -20.40
C GLN A 364 -7.54 25.63 -19.97
N ASN A 365 -8.37 26.33 -19.19
CA ASN A 365 -8.08 27.71 -18.80
C ASN A 365 -8.59 28.03 -17.39
N SER A 366 -8.06 27.37 -16.36
CA SER A 366 -8.20 27.88 -14.99
C SER A 366 -7.01 28.78 -14.70
N GLU A 367 -7.21 30.10 -14.66
CA GLU A 367 -6.15 31.04 -14.25
C GLU A 367 -5.60 30.65 -12.87
N ILE A 368 -4.28 30.50 -12.81
CA ILE A 368 -3.57 30.20 -11.58
C ILE A 368 -3.56 31.48 -10.73
N ASN A 369 -4.26 31.48 -9.60
CA ASN A 369 -4.09 32.55 -8.62
C ASN A 369 -2.65 32.46 -8.06
N GLU A 370 -1.80 33.43 -8.43
CA GLU A 370 -0.39 33.46 -8.06
C GLU A 370 -0.17 33.53 -6.54
N GLU A 371 -1.06 34.21 -5.82
CA GLU A 371 -0.99 34.30 -4.36
C GLU A 371 -1.19 32.91 -3.72
N ILE A 372 -2.20 32.17 -4.18
CA ILE A 372 -2.47 30.82 -3.69
C ILE A 372 -1.33 29.87 -4.08
N LEU A 373 -0.80 29.98 -5.30
CA LEU A 373 0.35 29.20 -5.72
C LEU A 373 1.58 29.47 -4.84
N SER A 374 1.86 30.73 -4.53
CA SER A 374 2.96 31.14 -3.64
C SER A 374 2.79 30.54 -2.24
N GLN A 375 1.57 30.60 -1.69
CA GLN A 375 1.25 29.97 -0.40
C GLN A 375 1.47 28.46 -0.42
N VAL A 376 1.01 27.76 -1.47
CA VAL A 376 1.20 26.31 -1.62
C VAL A 376 2.68 25.95 -1.76
N LYS A 377 3.44 26.67 -2.60
CA LYS A 377 4.89 26.45 -2.74
C LYS A 377 5.62 26.67 -1.41
N SER A 378 5.26 27.72 -0.66
CA SER A 378 5.82 28.00 0.66
C SER A 378 5.56 26.87 1.65
N ALA A 379 4.33 26.34 1.69
CA ALA A 379 3.95 25.24 2.56
C ALA A 379 4.64 23.91 2.23
N LEU A 380 4.91 23.67 0.95
CA LEU A 380 5.54 22.44 0.46
C LEU A 380 7.07 22.50 0.39
N LYS A 381 7.68 23.70 0.43
CA LYS A 381 9.13 23.91 0.38
C LYS A 381 9.93 23.02 1.35
N PRO A 382 9.46 22.75 2.58
CA PRO A 382 10.15 21.82 3.49
C PRO A 382 10.19 20.36 3.02
N TYR A 383 9.24 19.95 2.19
CA TYR A 383 8.99 18.55 1.80
C TYR A 383 9.40 18.25 0.36
N LEU A 384 9.53 19.28 -0.47
CA LEU A 384 9.92 19.22 -1.88
C LEU A 384 11.10 20.17 -2.15
N PRO A 385 12.36 19.74 -1.91
CA PRO A 385 13.53 20.55 -2.23
C PRO A 385 13.58 20.90 -3.71
N GLY A 386 13.65 22.18 -4.07
CA GLY A 386 13.65 22.65 -5.46
C GLY A 386 12.26 23.01 -6.03
N ILE A 387 11.23 23.08 -5.18
CA ILE A 387 9.84 23.39 -5.57
C ILE A 387 9.66 24.68 -6.39
N ASP A 388 10.60 25.62 -6.31
CA ASP A 388 10.55 26.87 -7.07
C ASP A 388 10.50 26.58 -8.59
N HIS A 389 11.15 25.50 -9.04
CA HIS A 389 11.18 25.02 -10.42
C HIS A 389 10.16 23.90 -10.72
N ALA A 390 9.23 23.62 -9.80
CA ALA A 390 8.23 22.58 -10.01
C ALA A 390 7.27 22.92 -11.15
N ILE A 391 6.94 21.91 -11.95
CA ILE A 391 5.85 21.97 -12.93
C ILE A 391 4.54 21.91 -12.15
N VAL A 392 3.67 22.87 -12.36
CA VAL A 392 2.38 22.99 -11.66
C VAL A 392 1.26 22.69 -12.63
N LYS A 393 0.38 21.76 -12.26
CA LYS A 393 -0.91 21.52 -12.91
C LYS A 393 -2.05 21.82 -11.94
N ILE A 394 -3.15 22.37 -12.45
CA ILE A 394 -4.34 22.65 -11.65
C ILE A 394 -5.55 22.02 -12.30
N ASN A 395 -6.22 21.13 -11.56
CA ASN A 395 -7.41 20.45 -12.03
C ASN A 395 -8.59 20.71 -11.08
N LYS A 396 -9.76 20.99 -11.65
CA LYS A 396 -11.01 21.06 -10.87
C LYS A 396 -11.49 19.65 -10.54
N MET A 397 -11.99 19.46 -9.33
CA MET A 397 -12.56 18.17 -8.92
C MET A 397 -13.93 17.94 -9.57
N GLN A 398 -14.14 16.75 -10.13
CA GLN A 398 -15.35 16.35 -10.83
C GLN A 398 -16.01 15.15 -10.12
N ILE A 399 -17.31 15.23 -9.86
CA ILE A 399 -18.07 14.13 -9.23
C ILE A 399 -18.43 13.09 -10.29
N GLY A 400 -18.26 11.81 -9.94
CA GLY A 400 -18.90 10.71 -10.67
C GLY A 400 -18.18 10.27 -11.95
N VAL A 401 -16.87 10.48 -12.02
CA VAL A 401 -16.04 9.95 -13.11
C VAL A 401 -15.34 8.71 -12.60
N ASP A 402 -15.98 7.55 -12.76
CA ASP A 402 -15.19 6.33 -12.91
C ASP A 402 -14.66 6.39 -14.35
N ARG A 403 -13.34 6.55 -14.54
CA ARG A 403 -12.73 6.36 -15.86
C ARG A 403 -13.27 5.04 -16.41
N ASP A 404 -13.95 5.09 -17.55
CA ASP A 404 -14.61 3.96 -18.22
C ASP A 404 -13.94 2.62 -17.88
N TYR A 405 -14.47 1.95 -16.87
CA TYR A 405 -14.17 0.55 -16.65
C TYR A 405 -14.83 -0.13 -17.84
N LYS A 406 -14.01 -0.54 -18.83
CA LYS A 406 -14.41 -1.16 -20.10
C LYS A 406 -15.10 -2.53 -19.94
N GLY A 407 -16.00 -2.65 -18.97
CA GLY A 407 -16.92 -3.76 -18.79
C GLY A 407 -18.33 -3.47 -19.33
N TYR A 408 -18.79 -2.21 -19.37
CA TYR A 408 -20.09 -1.87 -19.94
C TYR A 408 -20.09 -0.47 -20.56
N GLY A 409 -20.79 -0.35 -21.70
CA GLY A 409 -20.70 0.74 -22.66
C GLY A 409 -20.88 2.15 -22.10
N GLY A 410 -20.13 3.07 -22.70
CA GLY A 410 -20.14 4.48 -22.40
C GLY A 410 -21.53 5.10 -22.50
N SER A 411 -21.79 6.00 -21.57
CA SER A 411 -22.78 7.04 -21.71
C SER A 411 -22.12 8.35 -21.30
N ASP A 412 -22.31 9.40 -22.10
CA ASP A 412 -21.90 10.78 -21.82
C ASP A 412 -22.38 11.19 -20.41
N LEU A 413 -21.54 10.98 -19.41
CA LEU A 413 -21.81 11.43 -18.05
C LEU A 413 -21.64 12.94 -18.03
N GLN A 414 -22.75 13.67 -17.89
CA GLN A 414 -22.72 15.10 -17.58
C GLN A 414 -21.95 15.34 -16.28
N LEU A 415 -20.69 15.73 -16.43
CA LEU A 415 -19.76 15.98 -15.33
C LEU A 415 -20.26 17.14 -14.46
N LYS A 416 -20.56 16.85 -13.19
CA LYS A 416 -20.81 17.90 -12.20
C LYS A 416 -19.50 18.22 -11.50
N THR A 417 -18.90 19.36 -11.86
CA THR A 417 -17.76 19.92 -11.13
C THR A 417 -18.17 20.21 -9.67
N ILE A 418 -17.33 19.84 -8.71
CA ILE A 418 -17.46 20.35 -7.35
C ILE A 418 -17.12 21.82 -7.41
N LYS A 419 -18.15 22.67 -7.28
CA LYS A 419 -17.95 24.11 -7.14
C LYS A 419 -16.98 24.35 -5.98
N ASP A 420 -16.02 25.24 -6.19
CA ASP A 420 -15.17 25.83 -5.15
C ASP A 420 -14.02 24.97 -4.60
N LYS A 421 -13.59 23.89 -5.28
CA LYS A 421 -12.36 23.18 -4.92
C LYS A 421 -11.55 22.70 -6.13
N TYR A 422 -10.24 22.77 -6.03
CA TYR A 422 -9.31 22.31 -7.07
C TYR A 422 -8.10 21.62 -6.45
N VAL A 423 -7.44 20.79 -7.24
CA VAL A 423 -6.22 20.05 -6.88
C VAL A 423 -5.06 20.65 -7.65
N MET A 424 -4.06 21.09 -6.91
CA MET A 424 -2.77 21.54 -7.46
C MET A 424 -1.79 20.38 -7.38
N THR A 425 -1.31 19.92 -8.53
CA THR A 425 -0.26 18.90 -8.63
C THR A 425 1.05 19.58 -8.94
N LEU A 426 2.01 19.48 -8.02
CA LEU A 426 3.36 20.02 -8.16
C LEU A 426 4.31 18.86 -8.40
N GLN A 427 4.94 18.86 -9.57
CA GLN A 427 5.89 17.83 -9.98
C GLN A 427 7.28 18.44 -10.01
N ASN A 428 8.16 17.92 -9.16
CA ASN A 428 9.52 18.38 -9.04
C ASN A 428 10.50 17.28 -9.44
N ALA A 429 11.48 17.63 -10.26
CA ALA A 429 12.49 16.69 -10.69
C ALA A 429 13.61 16.59 -9.68
N VAL A 430 13.86 15.39 -9.17
CA VAL A 430 14.99 15.08 -8.28
C VAL A 430 15.98 14.20 -9.01
N ILE A 431 17.28 14.45 -8.80
CA ILE A 431 18.35 13.63 -9.37
C ILE A 431 18.81 12.64 -8.30
N LEU A 432 18.54 11.35 -8.52
CA LEU A 432 18.99 10.25 -7.66
C LEU A 432 19.92 9.38 -8.49
N ASN A 433 21.17 9.21 -8.03
CA ASN A 433 22.18 8.39 -8.71
C ASN A 433 22.29 8.65 -10.23
N LYS A 434 22.29 9.92 -10.64
CA LYS A 434 22.36 10.41 -12.04
C LYS A 434 21.11 10.16 -12.89
N SER A 435 20.05 9.57 -12.34
CA SER A 435 18.74 9.45 -12.97
C SER A 435 17.79 10.54 -12.46
N LYS A 436 16.90 11.02 -13.33
CA LYS A 436 15.88 12.02 -13.00
C LYS A 436 14.59 11.32 -12.63
N TYR A 437 14.06 11.62 -11.44
CA TYR A 437 12.80 11.10 -10.93
C TYR A 437 11.85 12.24 -10.59
N MET A 438 10.54 11.98 -10.65
CA MET A 438 9.53 12.99 -10.35
C MET A 438 9.00 12.77 -8.94
N HIS A 439 9.25 13.74 -8.07
CA HIS A 439 8.64 13.84 -6.75
C HIS A 439 7.37 14.69 -6.86
N ILE A 440 6.24 14.14 -6.42
CA ILE A 440 4.92 14.74 -6.66
C ILE A 440 4.29 15.10 -5.33
N ALA A 441 3.81 16.34 -5.20
CA ALA A 441 2.83 16.71 -4.19
C ALA A 441 1.50 17.09 -4.84
N ARG A 442 0.43 16.71 -4.17
CA ARG A 442 -0.95 17.02 -4.54
C ARG A 442 -1.59 17.76 -3.39
N VAL A 443 -2.11 18.95 -3.68
CA VAL A 443 -2.71 19.83 -2.68
C VAL A 443 -4.13 20.18 -3.09
N THR A 444 -5.09 19.77 -2.28
CA THR A 444 -6.49 20.15 -2.45
C THR A 444 -6.72 21.47 -1.75
N VAL A 445 -7.20 22.47 -2.48
CA VAL A 445 -7.48 23.82 -1.98
C VAL A 445 -8.94 24.21 -2.23
N ASP A 446 -9.48 25.04 -1.35
CA ASP A 446 -10.80 25.66 -1.57
C ASP A 446 -10.72 26.94 -2.41
N LYS A 447 -11.88 27.52 -2.74
CA LYS A 447 -11.99 28.79 -3.47
C LYS A 447 -11.28 29.98 -2.82
N ASN A 448 -11.03 29.92 -1.51
CA ASN A 448 -10.37 30.98 -0.76
C ASN A 448 -8.85 30.74 -0.66
N GLY A 449 -8.33 29.67 -1.27
CA GLY A 449 -6.91 29.29 -1.19
C GLY A 449 -6.54 28.50 0.05
N LYS A 450 -7.50 28.10 0.89
CA LYS A 450 -7.20 27.29 2.06
C LYS A 450 -6.85 25.87 1.63
N MET A 451 -5.66 25.40 2.03
CA MET A 451 -5.25 24.00 1.88
C MET A 451 -6.09 23.09 2.78
N ILE A 452 -6.77 22.13 2.16
CA ILE A 452 -7.63 21.14 2.82
C ILE A 452 -6.87 19.84 3.05
N LYS A 453 -6.11 19.39 2.05
CA LYS A 453 -5.40 18.10 2.04
C LYS A 453 -4.06 18.27 1.31
N MET A 454 -3.02 17.62 1.83
CA MET A 454 -1.72 17.49 1.17
C MET A 454 -1.34 16.02 1.14
N ALA A 455 -0.97 15.54 -0.05
CA ALA A 455 -0.48 14.19 -0.29
C ALA A 455 0.85 14.27 -1.04
N ILE A 456 1.81 13.43 -0.65
CA ILE A 456 3.16 13.40 -1.22
C ILE A 456 3.49 11.98 -1.68
N SER A 457 4.13 11.85 -2.84
CA SER A 457 4.57 10.56 -3.38
C SER A 457 5.68 9.93 -2.53
N ARG A 458 5.67 8.60 -2.40
CA ARG A 458 6.40 7.86 -1.38
C ARG A 458 7.68 7.15 -1.75
#